data_AF-A0A9X9A5F6-F1
#
_entry.id   AF-A0A9X9A5F6-F1
#
_cell.length_a   1.000
_cell.length_b   1.000
_cell.length_c   1.000
_cell.angle_alpha   90.00
_cell.angle_beta   90.00
_cell.angle_gamma   90.00
#
_symmetry.space_group_name_H-M   'P 1'
#
loop_
_entity.id
_entity.type
_entity.pdbx_description
1 polymer ?
#
loop_
_entity_poly.entity_id
_entity_poly.type
_entity_poly.pdbx_seq_one_letter_code
_entity_poly.pdbx_strand_id
1 'polypeptide(L)' 'MLSSFIHSVLTFFEGLGYWGIMLGLMIEIIPSEIVLAYAGYLVFNGSISFIGAVVFGTIGGVIA' A
#
# COMPACT_ATOMS: atom_id res chain seq x y z
N MET A 1 12.11 18.00 -3.96
CA MET A 1 12.82 16.87 -4.60
C MET A 1 12.56 15.55 -3.89
N LEU A 2 12.75 15.45 -2.57
CA LEU A 2 12.40 14.22 -1.82
C LEU A 2 10.88 13.98 -1.73
N SER A 3 10.09 15.01 -1.42
CA SER A 3 8.62 14.88 -1.34
C SER A 3 7.99 14.43 -2.66
N SER A 4 8.46 14.97 -3.79
CA SER A 4 8.03 14.59 -5.14
C SER A 4 8.39 13.15 -5.49
N PHE A 5 9.53 12.65 -4.97
CA PHE A 5 9.92 11.25 -5.14
C PHE A 5 9.01 10.32 -4.35
N ILE A 6 8.80 10.61 -3.06
CA ILE A 6 7.87 9.84 -2.20
C ILE A 6 6.46 9.85 -2.80
N HIS A 7 5.98 11.00 -3.27
CA HIS A 7 4.69 11.10 -3.93
C HIS A 7 4.61 10.20 -5.17
N SER A 8 5.60 10.25 -6.06
CA SER A 8 5.62 9.42 -7.28
C SER A 8 5.61 7.92 -6.97
N VAL A 9 6.35 7.50 -5.94
CA VAL A 9 6.35 6.11 -5.47
C VAL A 9 4.96 5.71 -4.96
N LEU A 10 4.34 6.55 -4.12
CA LEU A 10 2.99 6.28 -3.61
C LEU A 10 1.94 6.24 -4.74
N THR A 11 2.01 7.13 -5.72
CA THR A 11 1.12 7.12 -6.89
C THR A 11 1.32 5.88 -7.76
N PHE A 12 2.56 5.37 -7.84
CA PHE A 12 2.82 4.09 -8.50
C PHE A 12 2.15 2.94 -7.74
N PHE A 13 2.30 2.89 -6.42
CA PHE A 13 1.63 1.90 -5.58
C PHE A 13 0.10 2.02 -5.61
N GLU A 14 -0.45 3.23 -5.78
CA GLU A 14 -1.89 3.48 -6.02
C GLU A 14 -2.41 2.64 -7.17
N GLY A 15 -1.72 2.73 -8.32
CA GLY A 15 -2.11 2.08 -9.55
C GLY A 15 -2.08 0.55 -9.45
N LEU A 16 -1.36 0.01 -8.46
CA LEU A 16 -1.28 -1.43 -8.20
C LEU A 16 -2.43 -1.95 -7.34
N GLY A 17 -3.22 -1.07 -6.69
CA GLY A 17 -4.34 -1.45 -5.83
C GLY A 17 -3.93 -2.43 -4.73
N TYR A 18 -4.59 -3.59 -4.65
CA TYR A 18 -4.29 -4.62 -3.66
C TYR A 18 -2.84 -5.12 -3.71
N TRP A 19 -2.27 -5.25 -4.90
CA TRP A 19 -0.88 -5.67 -5.07
C TRP A 19 0.10 -4.64 -4.54
N GLY A 20 -0.29 -3.36 -4.58
CA GLY A 20 0.53 -2.29 -4.05
C GLY A 20 0.72 -2.39 -2.53
N ILE A 21 -0.33 -2.80 -1.82
CA ILE A 21 -0.27 -3.04 -0.37
C ILE A 21 0.70 -4.18 -0.06
N MET A 22 0.53 -5.32 -0.75
CA MET A 22 1.34 -6.51 -0.52
C MET A 22 2.82 -6.26 -0.82
N LEU A 23 3.13 -5.70 -1.99
CA LEU A 23 4.50 -5.39 -2.40
C LEU A 23 5.11 -4.27 -1.54
N GLY A 24 4.32 -3.27 -1.15
CA GLY A 24 4.76 -2.19 -0.29
C GLY A 24 5.23 -2.70 1.08
N LEU A 25 4.54 -3.71 1.63
CA LEU A 25 4.94 -4.37 2.86
C LEU A 25 6.16 -5.28 2.66
N MET A 26 6.21 -6.10 1.60
CA MET A 26 7.32 -7.03 1.35
C MET A 26 8.66 -6.36 1.07
N ILE A 27 8.67 -5.15 0.50
CA ILE A 27 9.91 -4.46 0.16
C ILE A 27 10.55 -3.79 1.40
N GLU A 28 9.76 -3.46 2.42
CA GLU A 28 10.18 -2.83 3.68
C GLU A 28 11.01 -1.53 3.56
N ILE A 29 11.13 -0.96 2.35
CA ILE A 29 11.76 0.34 2.10
C ILE A 29 10.90 1.49 2.62
N ILE A 30 9.58 1.30 2.66
CA ILE A 30 8.60 2.27 3.16
C ILE A 30 8.09 1.74 4.51
N PRO A 31 8.02 2.58 5.56
CA PRO A 31 7.42 2.20 6.83
C PRO A 31 6.02 1.62 6.64
N SER A 32 5.76 0.48 7.27
CA SER A 32 4.49 -0.26 7.12
C SER A 32 3.27 0.58 7.52
N GLU A 33 3.43 1.53 8.44
CA GLU A 33 2.40 2.47 8.88
C GLU A 33 1.91 3.37 7.73
N ILE A 34 2.83 3.77 6.84
CA ILE A 34 2.50 4.61 5.68
C ILE A 34 1.76 3.76 4.64
N VAL A 35 2.23 2.54 4.38
CA VAL A 35 1.62 1.61 3.43
C VAL A 35 0.19 1.24 3.86
N LEU A 36 -0.01 0.95 5.15
CA LEU A 36 -1.31 0.59 5.71
C LEU A 36 -2.26 1.79 5.83
N ALA A 37 -1.76 2.97 6.21
CA ALA A 37 -2.58 4.19 6.17
C ALA A 37 -3.05 4.50 4.74
N TYR A 38 -2.18 4.28 3.76
CA TYR A 38 -2.49 4.44 2.35
C TYR A 38 -3.51 3.41 1.84
N ALA A 39 -3.39 2.14 2.25
CA ALA A 39 -4.41 1.12 2.02
C ALA A 39 -5.78 1.55 2.57
N GLY A 40 -5.82 2.09 3.78
CA GLY A 40 -7.04 2.64 4.39
C GLY A 40 -7.65 3.79 3.59
N TYR A 41 -6.82 4.67 3.02
CA TYR A 41 -7.27 5.74 2.13
C TYR A 41 -7.92 5.19 0.85
N LEU A 42 -7.32 4.17 0.21
CA LEU A 42 -7.89 3.54 -0.98
C LEU A 42 -9.21 2.83 -0.71
N VAL A 43 -9.37 2.26 0.48
CA VAL A 43 -10.65 1.69 0.94
C VAL A 43 -11.70 2.80 1.11
N PHE A 44 -11.33 3.91 1.75
CA PHE A 44 -12.21 5.05 1.96
C PHE A 44 -12.71 5.66 0.64
N ASN A 45 -11.83 5.78 -0.36
CA ASN A 45 -12.18 6.33 -1.67
C ASN A 45 -12.90 5.32 -2.60
N GLY A 46 -13.12 4.07 -2.13
CA GLY A 46 -13.81 3.04 -2.89
C GLY A 46 -12.98 2.38 -4.01
N SER A 47 -11.68 2.68 -4.11
CA SER A 47 -10.78 2.09 -5.10
C SER A 47 -10.56 0.59 -4.86
N ILE A 48 -10.56 0.18 -3.59
CA ILE A 48 -10.42 -1.22 -3.18
C ILE A 48 -11.38 -1.57 -2.04
N SER A 49 -11.75 -2.84 -1.93
CA SER A 49 -12.54 -3.34 -0.80
C SER A 49 -11.71 -3.47 0.47
N PHE A 50 -12.30 -3.20 1.64
CA PHE A 50 -11.67 -3.44 2.93
C PHE A 50 -11.16 -4.88 3.10
N ILE A 51 -11.98 -5.89 2.78
CA ILE A 51 -11.61 -7.30 2.93
C ILE A 51 -10.38 -7.65 2.09
N GLY A 52 -10.37 -7.25 0.81
CA GLY A 52 -9.20 -7.45 -0.04
C GLY A 52 -7.94 -6.74 0.48
N ALA A 53 -8.07 -5.53 1.05
CA ALA A 53 -6.94 -4.84 1.66
C ALA A 53 -6.38 -5.63 2.87
N VAL A 54 -7.25 -6.20 3.70
CA VAL A 54 -6.85 -7.05 4.84
C VAL A 54 -6.14 -8.32 4.37
N VAL A 55 -6.68 -9.01 3.36
CA VAL A 55 -6.09 -10.25 2.84
C VAL A 55 -4.71 -9.99 2.25
N PHE A 56 -4.58 -9.00 1.36
CA PHE A 56 -3.30 -8.68 0.72
C PHE A 56 -2.29 -8.08 1.70
N GLY A 57 -2.75 -7.27 2.66
CA GLY A 57 -1.91 -6.77 3.74
C GLY A 57 -1.38 -7.89 4.64
N THR A 58 -2.22 -8.87 4.96
CA THR A 58 -1.82 -10.04 5.77
C THR A 58 -0.83 -10.91 5.03
N ILE A 59 -1.07 -11.22 3.76
CA ILE A 59 -0.13 -11.99 2.93
C ILE A 59 1.20 -11.24 2.82
N GLY A 60 1.16 -9.94 2.52
CA GLY A 60 2.35 -9.10 2.41
C GLY A 60 3.18 -9.10 3.70
N GLY A 61 2.54 -8.89 4.85
CA GLY A 61 3.23 -8.87 6.15
C GLY A 61 3.67 -10.24 6.67
N VAL A 62 3.12 -11.34 6.17
CA VAL A 62 3.58 -12.71 6.51
C VAL A 62 4.78 -13.12 5.65
N ILE A 63 4.88 -12.60 4.41
CA ILE A 63 5.96 -12.92 3.47
C ILE A 63 7.15 -11.95 3.59
N ALA A 64 6.90 -10.69 3.97
CA ALA A 64 7.92 -9.68 4.28
C ALA A 64 8.93 -10.20 5.32
#